data_AF-A0A4V2BCY7-F1
#
_entry.id   AF-A0A4V2BCY7-F1
#
_cell.length_a   1.000
_cell.length_b   1.000
_cell.length_c   1.000
_cell.angle_alpha   90.00
_cell.angle_beta   90.00
_cell.angle_gamma   90.00
#
_symmetry.space_group_name_H-M   'P 1'
#
loop_
_entity.id
_entity.type
_entity.pdbx_description
1 polymer ?
#
loop_
_entity_poly.entity_id
_entity_poly.type
_entity_poly.pdbx_seq_one_letter_code
_entity_poly.pdbx_strand_id
1 'polypeptide(L)'
;LGADRVARVEEVSLNPLRKMRILEGALDSILQAGAADPGRDDFILVRRDDDGPVLDPLGRLRAVYKNVLSVERIRRDTSSLSAASSAARAALRQKIPTDELFRRFFADVTGAELNPDHLKRVAEDMKVDE
;
A
#
# COMPACT_ATOMS: atom_id res chain seq x y z
N LEU A 1 49.29 27.86 29.59
CA LEU A 1 49.15 27.85 28.11
C LEU A 1 48.63 26.47 27.72
N GLY A 2 47.30 26.33 27.64
CA GLY A 2 46.67 25.06 27.24
C GLY A 2 46.75 24.90 25.74
N ALA A 3 47.46 23.88 25.27
CA ALA A 3 47.59 23.59 23.85
C ALA A 3 46.24 23.12 23.30
N ASP A 4 45.68 23.93 22.41
CA ASP A 4 44.45 23.67 21.67
C ASP A 4 44.71 22.51 20.70
N ARG A 5 44.32 21.29 21.08
CA ARG A 5 44.50 20.10 20.25
C ARG A 5 43.35 20.02 19.27
N VAL A 6 43.59 20.50 18.05
CA VAL A 6 42.64 20.37 16.94
C VAL A 6 42.58 18.91 16.49
N ALA A 7 41.42 18.28 16.60
CA ALA A 7 41.19 16.92 16.11
C ALA A 7 41.05 16.93 14.58
N ARG A 8 41.66 15.94 13.91
CA ARG A 8 41.52 15.74 12.46
C ARG A 8 40.35 14.80 12.19
N VAL A 9 39.38 15.28 11.42
CA VAL A 9 38.23 14.50 10.96
C VAL A 9 38.41 14.19 9.49
N GLU A 10 38.14 12.95 9.10
CA GLU A 10 38.13 12.52 7.71
C GLU A 10 36.80 11.84 7.38
N GLU A 11 36.28 12.11 6.19
CA GLU A 11 35.06 11.50 5.70
C GLU A 11 35.42 10.28 4.85
N VAL A 12 34.83 9.13 5.20
CA VAL A 12 35.04 7.88 4.48
C VAL A 12 33.73 7.49 3.80
N SER A 13 33.77 7.33 2.47
CA SER A 13 32.61 6.90 1.71
C SER A 13 32.26 5.45 2.00
N LEU A 14 30.98 5.18 2.29
CA LEU A 14 30.46 3.85 2.49
C LEU A 14 29.77 3.38 1.20
N ASN A 15 30.10 2.16 0.76
CA ASN A 15 29.43 1.51 -0.36
C ASN A 15 28.39 0.50 0.17
N PRO A 16 27.09 0.82 0.08
CA PRO A 16 26.06 -0.06 0.62
C PRO A 16 25.92 -1.34 -0.23
N LEU A 17 25.64 -2.46 0.42
CA LEU A 17 25.43 -3.76 -0.24
C LEU A 17 24.18 -3.78 -1.14
N ARG A 18 23.22 -2.91 -0.86
CA ARG A 18 21.94 -2.78 -1.58
C ARG A 18 21.60 -1.31 -1.71
N LYS A 19 21.02 -0.93 -2.84
CA LYS A 19 20.57 0.44 -3.04
C LYS A 19 19.23 0.65 -2.33
N MET A 20 18.92 1.91 -2.04
CA MET A 20 17.58 2.33 -1.65
C MET A 20 16.94 3.02 -2.85
N ARG A 21 15.71 2.63 -3.20
CA ARG A 21 15.01 3.16 -4.37
C ARG A 21 13.56 3.48 -4.04
N ILE A 22 13.01 4.43 -4.78
CA ILE A 22 11.58 4.75 -4.78
C ILE A 22 11.04 4.36 -6.15
N LEU A 23 9.96 3.57 -6.16
CA LEU A 23 9.22 3.22 -7.38
C LEU A 23 7.85 3.89 -7.32
N GLU A 24 7.49 4.63 -8.38
CA GLU A 24 6.22 5.34 -8.46
C GLU A 24 5.37 4.83 -9.64
N GLY A 25 4.05 4.82 -9.46
CA GLY A 25 3.07 4.44 -10.49
C GLY A 25 2.12 3.32 -10.06
N ALA A 26 1.32 2.83 -11.00
CA ALA A 26 0.30 1.83 -10.72
C ALA A 26 0.92 0.53 -10.19
N LEU A 27 0.30 -0.09 -9.17
CA LEU A 27 0.82 -1.31 -8.54
C LEU A 27 1.07 -2.40 -9.59
N ASP A 28 0.11 -2.62 -10.49
CA ASP A 28 0.22 -3.71 -11.46
C ASP A 28 1.40 -3.49 -12.43
N SER A 29 1.65 -2.24 -12.82
CA SER A 29 2.83 -1.88 -13.63
C SER A 29 4.13 -2.16 -12.88
N ILE A 30 4.19 -1.80 -11.59
CA ILE A 30 5.36 -2.05 -10.75
C ILE A 30 5.59 -3.56 -10.54
N LEU A 31 4.52 -4.35 -10.38
CA LEU A 31 4.60 -5.79 -10.25
C LEU A 31 5.11 -6.45 -11.53
N GLN A 32 4.61 -6.05 -12.69
CA GLN A 32 5.07 -6.56 -13.99
C GLN A 32 6.55 -6.24 -14.23
N ALA A 33 6.98 -5.02 -13.93
CA ALA A 33 8.39 -4.62 -14.07
C ALA A 33 9.32 -5.38 -13.12
N GLY A 34 8.87 -5.69 -11.89
CA GLY A 34 9.70 -6.29 -10.85
C GLY A 34 10.27 -7.66 -11.19
N ALA A 35 9.61 -8.45 -12.05
CA ALA A 35 10.13 -9.75 -12.47
C ALA A 35 11.43 -9.66 -13.27
N ALA A 36 11.63 -8.56 -14.02
CA ALA A 36 12.79 -8.33 -14.86
C ALA A 36 13.76 -7.28 -14.29
N ASP A 37 13.48 -6.73 -13.10
CA ASP A 37 14.27 -5.67 -12.50
C ASP A 37 15.62 -6.21 -11.97
N PRO A 38 16.76 -5.72 -12.47
CA PRO A 38 18.09 -6.16 -11.99
C PRO A 38 18.35 -5.79 -10.52
N GLY A 39 17.63 -4.80 -9.98
CA GLY A 39 17.69 -4.36 -8.59
C GLY A 39 16.53 -4.90 -7.73
N ARG A 40 15.96 -6.07 -8.06
CA ARG A 40 14.86 -6.68 -7.29
C ARG A 40 15.14 -6.91 -5.80
N ASP A 41 16.42 -7.02 -5.44
CA ASP A 41 16.89 -7.21 -4.05
C ASP A 41 17.25 -5.89 -3.36
N ASP A 42 17.09 -4.73 -4.02
CA ASP A 42 17.27 -3.43 -3.38
C ASP A 42 16.17 -3.16 -2.34
N PHE A 43 16.41 -2.18 -1.48
CA PHE A 43 15.40 -1.69 -0.54
C PHE A 43 14.44 -0.75 -1.27
N ILE A 44 13.17 -1.13 -1.32
CA ILE A 44 12.18 -0.43 -2.14
C ILE A 44 11.14 0.26 -1.26
N LEU A 45 10.94 1.55 -1.49
CA LEU A 45 9.71 2.27 -1.16
C LEU A 45 8.83 2.32 -2.41
N VAL A 46 7.58 1.88 -2.31
CA VAL A 46 6.63 1.99 -3.42
C VAL A 46 5.62 3.11 -3.15
N ARG A 47 5.46 4.00 -4.10
CA ARG A 47 4.44 5.05 -4.10
C ARG A 47 3.47 4.82 -5.24
N ARG A 48 2.30 4.30 -4.91
CA ARG A 48 1.27 4.00 -5.91
C ARG A 48 0.33 5.16 -6.15
N ASP A 49 -0.10 5.32 -7.38
CA ASP A 49 -1.14 6.28 -7.80
C ASP A 49 -2.47 5.61 -8.14
N ASP A 50 -2.58 4.28 -7.96
CA ASP A 50 -3.80 3.51 -8.22
C ASP A 50 -5.05 4.14 -7.58
N ASP A 51 -6.16 4.05 -8.31
CA ASP A 51 -7.49 4.40 -7.84
C ASP A 51 -8.19 3.19 -7.22
N GLY A 52 -8.54 3.28 -5.94
CA GLY A 52 -9.33 2.27 -5.23
C GLY A 52 -8.59 1.55 -4.11
N PRO A 53 -9.30 0.70 -3.34
CA PRO A 53 -8.68 -0.18 -2.36
C PRO A 53 -7.86 -1.26 -3.08
N VAL A 54 -6.70 -1.60 -2.52
CA VAL A 54 -5.88 -2.74 -2.98
C VAL A 54 -5.71 -3.69 -1.81
N LEU A 55 -6.00 -4.97 -2.06
CA LEU A 55 -5.79 -6.04 -1.09
C LEU A 55 -4.30 -6.41 -1.01
N ASP A 56 -3.81 -6.56 0.22
CA ASP A 56 -2.42 -6.87 0.58
C ASP A 56 -1.36 -6.36 -0.41
N PRO A 57 -1.28 -5.03 -0.59
CA PRO A 57 -0.35 -4.42 -1.52
C PRO A 57 1.11 -4.80 -1.24
N LEU A 58 1.44 -4.97 0.04
CA LEU A 58 2.78 -5.27 0.51
C LEU A 58 3.16 -6.73 0.21
N GLY A 59 2.26 -7.69 0.47
CA GLY A 59 2.50 -9.10 0.14
C GLY A 59 2.65 -9.32 -1.37
N ARG A 60 1.79 -8.68 -2.17
CA ARG A 60 1.92 -8.70 -3.65
C ARG A 60 3.28 -8.19 -4.11
N LEU A 61 3.74 -7.04 -3.59
CA LEU A 61 5.05 -6.50 -3.94
C LEU A 61 6.20 -7.38 -3.47
N ARG A 62 6.08 -8.03 -2.30
CA ARG A 62 7.11 -8.94 -1.77
C ARG A 62 7.32 -10.19 -2.61
N ALA A 63 6.35 -10.55 -3.46
CA ALA A 63 6.52 -11.64 -4.42
C ALA A 63 7.59 -11.34 -5.50
N VAL A 64 7.78 -10.05 -5.86
CA VAL A 64 8.74 -9.61 -6.88
C VAL A 64 9.94 -8.86 -6.31
N TYR A 65 9.71 -8.00 -5.30
CA TYR A 65 10.71 -7.22 -4.59
C TYR A 65 10.80 -7.68 -3.14
N LYS A 66 11.82 -8.48 -2.81
CA LYS A 66 11.93 -9.11 -1.48
C LYS A 66 12.00 -8.09 -0.33
N ASN A 67 12.67 -6.96 -0.56
CA ASN A 67 13.02 -5.98 0.49
C ASN A 67 12.18 -4.70 0.40
N VAL A 68 10.88 -4.83 0.13
CA VAL A 68 9.94 -3.70 0.20
C VAL A 68 9.81 -3.24 1.65
N LEU A 69 10.16 -1.97 1.87
CA LEU A 69 10.15 -1.32 3.16
C LEU A 69 8.77 -0.75 3.50
N SER A 70 8.14 -0.09 2.54
CA SER A 70 6.84 0.57 2.74
C SER A 70 6.11 0.75 1.40
N VAL A 71 4.80 0.89 1.51
CA VAL A 71 3.90 1.17 0.41
C VAL A 71 3.06 2.38 0.78
N GLU A 72 3.23 3.44 0.02
CA GLU A 72 2.51 4.70 0.18
C GLU A 72 1.57 4.88 -1.00
N ARG A 73 0.45 5.58 -0.77
CA ARG A 73 -0.41 6.06 -1.85
C ARG A 73 -0.12 7.53 -2.06
N ILE A 74 0.22 7.90 -3.30
CA ILE A 74 0.36 9.29 -3.70
C ILE A 74 -1.03 9.91 -3.58
N ARG A 75 -1.23 10.70 -2.53
CA ARG A 75 -2.45 11.49 -2.40
C ARG A 75 -2.32 12.62 -3.41
N ARG A 76 -2.97 12.50 -4.56
CA ARG A 76 -3.25 13.64 -5.43
C ARG A 76 -3.90 14.70 -4.55
N ASP A 77 -3.15 15.77 -4.35
CA ASP A 77 -3.41 16.94 -3.55
C ASP A 77 -4.64 17.67 -4.06
N THR A 78 -5.80 17.21 -3.62
CA THR A 78 -6.98 18.06 -3.56
C THR A 78 -6.81 19.01 -2.38
N SER A 79 -5.99 20.04 -2.54
CA SER A 79 -5.75 21.10 -1.54
C SER A 79 -7.00 21.89 -1.13
N SER A 80 -8.19 21.54 -1.65
CA SER A 80 -9.49 22.09 -1.23
C SER A 80 -10.42 21.13 -0.46
N LEU A 81 -10.07 19.84 -0.28
CA LEU A 81 -11.02 18.82 0.22
C LEU A 81 -10.68 18.26 1.62
N SER A 82 -9.76 18.87 2.36
CA SER A 82 -9.37 18.38 3.70
C SER A 82 -10.56 18.31 4.68
N ALA A 83 -11.52 19.25 4.60
CA ALA A 83 -12.74 19.22 5.43
C ALA A 83 -13.91 18.43 4.78
N ALA A 84 -14.00 18.41 3.45
CA ALA A 84 -15.09 17.74 2.73
C ALA A 84 -14.85 16.23 2.48
N SER A 85 -13.61 15.74 2.60
CA SER A 85 -13.27 14.36 2.30
C SER A 85 -13.58 13.35 3.41
N SER A 86 -13.74 13.78 4.68
CA SER A 86 -14.24 12.88 5.72
C SER A 86 -15.74 12.61 5.50
N ALA A 87 -16.52 13.66 5.23
CA ALA A 87 -17.94 13.57 4.89
C ALA A 87 -18.17 12.86 3.55
N ALA A 88 -17.36 13.12 2.52
CA ALA A 88 -17.47 12.43 1.23
C ALA A 88 -17.02 10.96 1.29
N ARG A 89 -15.99 10.61 2.10
CA ARG A 89 -15.63 9.19 2.35
C ARG A 89 -16.68 8.48 3.20
N ALA A 90 -17.27 9.16 4.19
CA ALA A 90 -18.40 8.64 4.94
C ALA A 90 -19.62 8.45 4.03
N ALA A 91 -19.90 9.41 3.14
CA ALA A 91 -20.97 9.33 2.16
C ALA A 91 -20.72 8.24 1.09
N LEU A 92 -19.47 7.99 0.69
CA LEU A 92 -19.14 6.91 -0.24
C LEU A 92 -19.25 5.53 0.44
N ARG A 93 -18.87 5.42 1.71
CA ARG A 93 -19.18 4.25 2.56
C ARG A 93 -20.69 4.07 2.78
N GLN A 94 -21.46 5.15 2.81
CA GLN A 94 -22.93 5.10 2.90
C GLN A 94 -23.61 4.77 1.56
N LYS A 95 -22.92 4.94 0.42
CA LYS A 95 -23.50 4.72 -0.91
C LYS A 95 -23.27 3.32 -1.46
N ILE A 96 -22.22 2.62 -1.05
CA ILE A 96 -22.01 1.23 -1.43
C ILE A 96 -22.76 0.37 -0.41
N PRO A 97 -23.80 -0.37 -0.83
CA PRO A 97 -24.53 -1.21 0.10
C PRO A 97 -23.59 -2.33 0.59
N THR A 98 -23.73 -2.69 1.87
CA THR A 98 -22.76 -3.54 2.59
C THR A 98 -22.57 -4.91 1.93
N ASP A 99 -23.61 -5.41 1.26
CA ASP A 99 -23.58 -6.66 0.49
C ASP A 99 -22.63 -6.57 -0.71
N GLU A 100 -22.62 -5.45 -1.44
CA GLU A 100 -21.72 -5.23 -2.57
C GLU A 100 -20.26 -5.12 -2.10
N LEU A 101 -20.03 -4.42 -0.99
CA LEU A 101 -18.70 -4.35 -0.37
C LEU A 101 -18.18 -5.75 0.00
N PHE A 102 -19.05 -6.57 0.59
CA PHE A 102 -18.70 -7.92 1.03
C PHE A 102 -18.48 -8.86 -0.16
N ARG A 103 -19.31 -8.77 -1.21
CA ARG A 103 -19.11 -9.54 -2.45
C ARG A 103 -17.75 -9.30 -3.08
N ARG A 104 -17.34 -8.02 -3.18
CA ARG A 104 -16.02 -7.65 -3.73
C ARG A 104 -14.90 -8.20 -2.85
N PHE A 105 -15.00 -8.02 -1.54
CA PHE A 105 -14.03 -8.56 -0.59
C PHE A 105 -13.90 -10.10 -0.68
N PHE A 106 -15.02 -10.83 -0.74
CA PHE A 106 -15.02 -12.29 -0.83
C PHE A 106 -14.38 -12.78 -2.14
N ALA A 107 -14.74 -12.16 -3.27
CA ALA A 107 -14.16 -12.48 -4.56
C ALA A 107 -12.65 -12.24 -4.57
N ASP A 108 -12.19 -11.12 -4.01
CA ASP A 108 -10.76 -10.79 -3.95
C ASP A 108 -9.96 -11.75 -3.06
N VAL A 109 -10.56 -12.26 -1.97
CA VAL A 109 -9.89 -13.16 -1.01
C VAL A 109 -9.91 -14.61 -1.46
N THR A 110 -11.01 -15.07 -2.05
CA THR A 110 -11.23 -16.49 -2.36
C THR A 110 -11.08 -16.83 -3.84
N GLY A 111 -11.08 -15.82 -4.71
CA GLY A 111 -11.11 -16.00 -6.17
C GLY A 111 -12.42 -16.57 -6.70
N ALA A 112 -13.46 -16.70 -5.87
CA ALA A 112 -14.76 -17.27 -6.22
C ALA A 112 -15.89 -16.25 -6.03
N GLU A 113 -16.95 -16.37 -6.84
CA GLU A 113 -18.15 -15.56 -6.63
C GLU A 113 -18.91 -16.00 -5.38
N LEU A 114 -19.44 -15.02 -4.66
CA LEU A 114 -20.24 -15.27 -3.47
C LEU A 114 -21.61 -15.84 -3.88
N ASN A 115 -21.86 -17.12 -3.57
CA ASN A 115 -23.18 -17.73 -3.75
C ASN A 115 -24.23 -16.99 -2.89
N PRO A 116 -25.46 -16.73 -3.40
CA PRO A 116 -26.55 -16.14 -2.62
C PRO A 116 -26.79 -16.74 -1.23
N ASP A 117 -26.50 -18.02 -1.00
CA ASP A 117 -26.63 -18.64 0.33
C ASP A 117 -25.56 -18.17 1.34
N HIS A 118 -24.33 -17.89 0.88
CA HIS A 118 -23.29 -17.32 1.73
C HIS A 118 -23.60 -15.87 2.10
N LEU A 119 -24.22 -15.12 1.19
CA LEU A 119 -24.62 -13.74 1.45
C LEU A 119 -25.72 -13.67 2.52
N LYS A 120 -26.68 -14.60 2.51
CA LYS A 120 -27.69 -14.73 3.56
C LYS A 120 -27.07 -15.04 4.91
N ARG A 121 -26.11 -15.98 4.95
CA ARG A 121 -25.38 -16.36 6.17
C ARG A 121 -24.64 -15.16 6.79
N VAL A 122 -23.93 -14.39 5.97
CA VAL A 122 -23.23 -13.17 6.40
C VAL A 122 -24.21 -12.10 6.86
N ALA A 123 -25.35 -11.95 6.17
CA ALA A 123 -26.39 -11.00 6.60
C ALA A 123 -27.08 -11.41 7.91
N GLU A 124 -27.16 -12.71 8.21
CA GLU A 124 -27.62 -13.23 9.51
C GLU A 124 -26.57 -13.02 10.61
N ASP A 125 -25.30 -13.32 10.33
CA ASP A 125 -24.19 -13.13 11.28
C ASP A 125 -23.87 -11.65 11.56
N MET A 126 -24.21 -10.74 10.63
CA MET A 126 -24.08 -9.28 10.83
C MET A 126 -25.26 -8.66 11.61
N LYS A 127 -26.31 -9.42 11.90
CA LYS A 127 -27.46 -8.98 12.74
C LYS A 127 -27.24 -9.23 14.24
N VAL A 128 -25.99 -9.33 14.70
CA VAL A 128 -25.69 -9.57 16.13
C VAL A 128 -25.95 -8.31 16.96
N ASP A 129 -27.01 -8.44 17.78
CA ASP A 129 -27.38 -7.82 19.06
C ASP A 129 -27.35 -6.29 19.22
N GLU A 130 -28.56 -5.70 19.35
CA GLU A 130 -28.83 -4.43 20.04
C GLU A 130 -28.56 -4.54 21.55
#